data_AF-A0A090EM05-F1
#
_entry.id   AF-A0A090EM05-F1
#
_cell.length_a   1.000
_cell.length_b   1.000
_cell.length_c   1.000
_cell.angle_alpha   90.00
_cell.angle_beta   90.00
_cell.angle_gamma   90.00
#
_symmetry.space_group_name_H-M   'P 1'
#
loop_
_entity.id
_entity.type
_entity.pdbx_description
1 polymer ?
#
loop_
_entity_poly.entity_id
_entity_poly.type
_entity_poly.pdbx_seq_one_letter_code
_entity_poly.pdbx_strand_id
1 'polypeptide(L)'
;MPQGTANKETTNKLGTFLRDRRMRLDPAAFGFATGRRRTQGLRREEVAQRANISPTWYTWLEQGRGGAPSADVLNRIATGLMLTEPEREHLFMLGLGRPPEVRYRNVDSVTPRLQRVLDALDPSPAIIKTATWDVVAWNPCRRGDVDRLFQAAARAAQHPAPDVRQSSRARRAG
;
A
#
# COMPACT_ATOMS: atom_id res chain seq x y z
N MET A 1 36.55 -2.37 35.29
CA MET A 1 35.25 -3.10 35.33
C MET A 1 34.52 -2.87 34.01
N PRO A 2 34.48 -3.83 33.07
CA PRO A 2 33.56 -3.75 31.94
C PRO A 2 32.22 -4.42 32.33
N GLN A 3 31.10 -3.88 31.90
CA GLN A 3 29.99 -4.60 31.24
C GLN A 3 28.69 -3.78 31.30
N GLY A 4 28.03 -3.69 30.16
CA GLY A 4 26.71 -3.07 30.00
C GLY A 4 26.29 -2.92 28.55
N THR A 5 26.53 -3.93 27.70
CA THR A 5 26.09 -3.99 26.30
C THR A 5 24.58 -4.24 26.19
N ALA A 6 23.78 -3.24 26.57
CA ALA A 6 22.33 -3.27 26.40
C ALA A 6 21.95 -2.85 24.97
N ASN A 7 21.89 -3.80 24.02
CA ASN A 7 20.95 -3.83 22.87
C ASN A 7 21.27 -4.92 21.83
N LYS A 8 21.46 -6.19 22.25
CA LYS A 8 21.71 -7.29 21.30
C LYS A 8 20.53 -8.26 21.11
N GLU A 9 19.39 -7.99 21.74
CA GLU A 9 18.23 -8.92 21.79
C GLU A 9 16.93 -8.39 21.14
N THR A 10 16.97 -7.28 20.40
CA THR A 10 16.00 -7.03 19.32
C THR A 10 16.35 -7.93 18.12
N THR A 11 16.21 -9.23 18.34
CA THR A 11 16.22 -10.29 17.32
C THR A 11 15.56 -9.76 16.07
N ASN A 12 16.29 -9.73 14.94
CA ASN A 12 15.88 -9.06 13.70
C ASN A 12 14.49 -9.51 13.19
N LYS A 13 13.43 -8.91 13.73
CA LYS A 13 12.03 -9.25 13.40
C LYS A 13 11.76 -8.97 11.93
N LEU A 14 12.30 -7.85 11.42
CA LEU A 14 12.21 -7.46 10.01
C LEU A 14 12.83 -8.51 9.08
N GLY A 15 14.08 -8.92 9.32
CA GLY A 15 14.74 -9.92 8.47
C GLY A 15 14.13 -11.32 8.60
N THR A 16 13.60 -11.68 9.77
CA THR A 16 12.86 -12.93 9.95
C THR A 16 11.59 -12.92 9.10
N PHE A 17 10.83 -11.82 9.14
CA PHE A 17 9.65 -11.62 8.30
C PHE A 17 9.97 -11.68 6.81
N LEU A 18 11.01 -10.96 6.37
CA LEU A 18 11.45 -10.97 4.96
C LEU A 18 11.87 -12.37 4.49
N ARG A 19 12.58 -13.12 5.35
CA ARG A 19 13.01 -14.48 5.05
C ARG A 19 11.82 -15.43 4.90
N ASP A 20 10.84 -15.37 5.81
CA ASP A 20 9.62 -16.19 5.74
C ASP A 20 8.83 -15.89 4.45
N ARG A 21 8.61 -14.61 4.13
CA ARG A 21 7.92 -14.21 2.90
C ARG A 21 8.63 -14.68 1.64
N ARG A 22 9.96 -14.52 1.60
CA ARG A 22 10.78 -14.98 0.46
C ARG A 22 10.69 -16.50 0.25
N MET A 23 10.63 -17.29 1.31
CA MET A 23 10.56 -18.75 1.22
C MET A 23 9.21 -19.28 0.75
N ARG A 24 8.12 -18.52 0.93
CA ARG A 24 6.75 -18.88 0.50
C ARG A 24 6.47 -18.60 -0.97
N LEU A 25 7.29 -17.76 -1.61
CA LEU A 25 7.09 -17.33 -2.98
C LEU A 25 7.68 -18.34 -3.96
N ASP A 26 6.84 -18.77 -4.91
CA ASP A 26 7.24 -19.69 -5.98
C ASP A 26 8.04 -18.95 -7.07
N PRO A 27 9.31 -19.33 -7.33
CA PRO A 27 10.10 -18.74 -8.41
C PRO A 27 9.44 -18.83 -9.79
N ALA A 28 8.64 -19.87 -10.07
CA ALA A 28 7.99 -20.06 -11.37
C ALA A 28 6.98 -18.94 -11.67
N ALA A 29 6.21 -18.51 -10.66
CA ALA A 29 5.24 -17.43 -10.77
C ALA A 29 5.88 -16.08 -11.17
N PHE A 30 7.19 -15.95 -11.00
CA PHE A 30 7.97 -14.76 -11.33
C PHE A 30 8.85 -14.90 -12.57
N GLY A 31 8.72 -16.00 -13.32
CA GLY A 31 9.50 -16.25 -14.53
C GLY A 31 10.95 -16.64 -14.28
N PHE A 32 11.30 -17.08 -13.06
CA PHE A 32 12.64 -17.56 -12.76
C PHE A 32 12.77 -19.06 -13.06
N ALA A 33 13.88 -19.43 -13.70
CA ALA A 33 14.12 -20.81 -14.13
C ALA A 33 14.18 -21.78 -12.93
N THR A 34 13.23 -22.70 -12.81
CA THR A 34 13.05 -23.66 -11.70
C THR A 34 13.96 -24.90 -11.76
N GLY A 35 15.14 -24.80 -12.41
CA GLY A 35 16.12 -25.89 -12.48
C GLY A 35 16.66 -26.35 -11.11
N ARG A 36 17.83 -27.00 -11.06
CA ARG A 36 18.41 -27.55 -9.81
C ARG A 36 18.72 -26.43 -8.78
N ARG A 37 17.73 -26.12 -7.93
CA ARG A 37 17.79 -25.06 -6.91
C ARG A 37 17.96 -25.67 -5.53
N ARG A 38 18.84 -25.08 -4.72
CA ARG A 38 19.01 -25.43 -3.30
C ARG A 38 18.00 -24.74 -2.37
N THR A 39 17.34 -23.68 -2.86
CA THR A 39 16.38 -22.88 -2.10
C THR A 39 14.99 -23.11 -2.68
N GLN A 40 14.03 -23.47 -1.83
CA GLN A 40 12.64 -23.77 -2.23
C GLN A 40 11.87 -22.52 -2.72
N GLY A 41 12.16 -21.34 -2.15
CA GLY A 41 11.58 -20.07 -2.59
C GLY A 41 12.54 -19.18 -3.37
N LEU A 42 12.17 -17.91 -3.52
CA LEU A 42 13.00 -16.89 -4.17
C LEU A 42 14.39 -16.78 -3.50
N ARG A 43 15.43 -16.56 -4.31
CA ARG A 43 16.78 -16.21 -3.84
C ARG A 43 16.84 -14.75 -3.42
N ARG A 44 17.81 -14.41 -2.57
CA ARG A 44 18.04 -13.01 -2.14
C ARG A 44 18.27 -12.08 -3.33
N GLU A 45 19.05 -12.53 -4.29
CA GLU A 45 19.34 -11.80 -5.53
C GLU A 45 18.10 -11.57 -6.38
N GLU A 46 17.20 -12.56 -6.46
CA GLU A 46 15.96 -12.47 -7.22
C GLU A 46 14.99 -11.47 -6.57
N VAL A 47 14.90 -11.44 -5.24
CA VAL A 47 14.12 -10.41 -4.52
C VAL A 47 14.73 -9.03 -4.74
N ALA A 48 16.06 -8.92 -4.63
CA ALA A 48 16.77 -7.66 -4.83
C ALA A 48 16.57 -7.11 -6.24
N GLN A 49 16.61 -7.98 -7.26
CA GLN A 49 16.31 -7.63 -8.65
C GLN A 49 14.88 -7.09 -8.80
N ARG A 50 13.89 -7.77 -8.21
CA ARG A 50 12.47 -7.35 -8.28
C ARG A 50 12.19 -6.04 -7.56
N ALA A 51 12.83 -5.82 -6.41
CA ALA A 51 12.74 -4.56 -5.66
C ALA A 51 13.65 -3.46 -6.25
N ASN A 52 14.47 -3.78 -7.24
CA ASN A 52 15.49 -2.90 -7.83
C ASN A 52 16.37 -2.25 -6.74
N ILE A 53 16.94 -3.11 -5.88
CA ILE A 53 17.87 -2.76 -4.80
C ILE A 53 19.13 -3.63 -4.89
N SER A 54 20.18 -3.25 -4.17
CA SER A 54 21.42 -4.06 -4.11
C SER A 54 21.18 -5.40 -3.38
N PRO A 55 21.62 -6.54 -3.94
CA PRO A 55 21.58 -7.85 -3.27
C PRO A 55 22.33 -7.88 -1.94
N THR A 56 23.46 -7.16 -1.86
CA THR A 56 24.27 -7.04 -0.64
C THR A 56 23.50 -6.30 0.44
N TRP A 57 22.81 -5.22 0.08
CA TRP A 57 21.99 -4.45 1.01
C TRP A 57 20.78 -5.25 1.50
N TYR A 58 20.11 -6.00 0.63
CA TYR A 58 19.03 -6.91 1.04
C TYR A 58 19.52 -8.01 1.99
N THR A 59 20.74 -8.52 1.77
CA THR A 59 21.36 -9.51 2.66
C THR A 59 21.63 -8.93 4.04
N TRP A 60 22.13 -7.69 4.13
CA TRP A 60 22.31 -6.99 5.39
C TRP A 60 20.98 -6.78 6.10
N LEU A 61 19.94 -6.35 5.38
CA LEU A 61 18.59 -6.19 5.90
C LEU A 61 18.04 -7.49 6.51
N GLU A 62 18.18 -8.63 5.83
CA GLU A 62 17.82 -9.95 6.37
C GLU A 62 18.65 -10.34 7.61
N GLN A 63 19.90 -9.90 7.70
CA GLN A 63 20.80 -10.18 8.83
C GLN A 63 20.62 -9.22 10.01
N GLY A 64 19.86 -8.14 9.82
CA GLY A 64 19.60 -7.13 10.86
C GLY A 64 20.81 -6.22 11.03
N ARG A 65 21.60 -6.15 9.98
CA ARG A 65 22.79 -5.31 9.85
C ARG A 65 22.43 -4.26 8.82
N GLY A 66 22.87 -3.02 9.01
CA GLY A 66 22.43 -1.90 8.17
C GLY A 66 21.34 -1.07 8.85
N GLY A 67 21.40 0.23 8.60
CA GLY A 67 20.53 1.22 9.25
C GLY A 67 19.05 1.09 8.84
N ALA A 68 18.23 1.98 9.39
CA ALA A 68 16.81 2.03 9.10
C ALA A 68 16.56 2.20 7.58
N PRO A 69 15.80 1.30 6.93
CA PRO A 69 15.48 1.41 5.51
C PRO A 69 14.52 2.57 5.26
N SER A 70 14.62 3.22 4.10
CA SER A 70 13.68 4.28 3.73
C SER A 70 12.30 3.72 3.34
N ALA A 71 11.26 4.56 3.43
CA ALA A 71 9.90 4.19 3.06
C ALA A 71 9.78 3.75 1.59
N ASP A 72 10.53 4.39 0.68
CA ASP A 72 10.53 4.03 -0.74
C ASP A 72 11.10 2.64 -0.97
N VAL A 73 12.16 2.27 -0.23
CA VAL A 73 12.76 0.94 -0.34
C VAL A 73 11.83 -0.13 0.24
N LEU A 74 11.17 0.14 1.36
CA LEU A 74 10.16 -0.76 1.91
C LEU A 74 8.97 -0.95 0.95
N ASN A 75 8.52 0.11 0.27
CA ASN A 75 7.49 0.00 -0.76
C ASN A 75 7.95 -0.87 -1.93
N ARG A 76 9.18 -0.69 -2.42
CA ARG A 76 9.73 -1.51 -3.51
C ARG A 76 9.86 -2.98 -3.11
N ILE A 77 10.23 -3.26 -1.86
CA ILE A 77 10.28 -4.63 -1.32
C ILE A 77 8.87 -5.22 -1.20
N ALA A 78 7.90 -4.45 -0.72
CA ALA A 78 6.51 -4.90 -0.62
C ALA A 78 5.95 -5.28 -1.99
N THR A 79 6.17 -4.43 -3.01
CA THR A 79 5.78 -4.73 -4.40
C THR A 79 6.55 -5.91 -4.98
N GLY A 80 7.86 -5.99 -4.73
CA GLY A 80 8.72 -7.06 -5.21
C GLY A 80 8.33 -8.43 -4.66
N LEU A 81 7.90 -8.50 -3.40
CA LEU A 81 7.42 -9.71 -2.74
C LEU A 81 5.92 -9.95 -2.90
N MET A 82 5.19 -9.08 -3.62
CA MET A 82 3.73 -9.11 -3.76
C MET A 82 3.03 -9.22 -2.39
N LEU A 83 3.48 -8.45 -1.40
CA LEU A 83 2.86 -8.44 -0.08
C LEU A 83 1.44 -7.90 -0.17
N THR A 84 0.54 -8.51 0.61
CA THR A 84 -0.81 -7.98 0.81
C THR A 84 -0.76 -6.69 1.64
N GLU A 85 -1.84 -5.90 1.62
CA GLU A 85 -1.91 -4.66 2.39
C GLU A 85 -1.59 -4.83 3.90
N PRO A 86 -2.16 -5.82 4.63
CA PRO A 86 -1.79 -6.02 6.04
C PRO A 86 -0.33 -6.43 6.24
N GLU A 87 0.26 -7.15 5.29
CA GLU A 87 1.67 -7.54 5.34
C GLU A 87 2.60 -6.37 5.05
N ARG A 88 2.19 -5.47 4.16
CA ARG A 88 2.87 -4.20 3.90
C ARG A 88 2.83 -3.32 5.15
N GLU A 89 1.68 -3.18 5.79
CA GLU A 89 1.58 -2.43 7.04
C GLU A 89 2.50 -3.00 8.13
N HIS A 90 2.50 -4.33 8.28
CA HIS A 90 3.40 -5.01 9.21
C HIS A 90 4.88 -4.78 8.88
N LEU A 91 5.27 -4.82 7.60
CA LEU A 91 6.62 -4.52 7.14
C LEU A 91 7.05 -3.10 7.55
N PHE A 92 6.18 -2.12 7.38
CA PHE A 92 6.43 -0.72 7.73
C PHE A 92 6.53 -0.52 9.24
N MET A 93 5.68 -1.20 10.02
CA MET A 93 5.78 -1.21 11.48
C MET A 93 7.10 -1.82 11.96
N LEU A 94 7.59 -2.88 11.33
CA LEU A 94 8.88 -3.50 11.67
C LEU A 94 10.10 -2.70 11.21
N GLY A 95 10.03 -2.00 10.07
CA GLY A 95 11.17 -1.29 9.48
C GLY A 95 11.31 0.18 9.89
N LEU A 96 10.19 0.89 10.08
CA LEU A 96 10.15 2.33 10.36
C LEU A 96 9.41 2.68 11.66
N GLY A 97 8.73 1.72 12.30
CA GLY A 97 7.95 1.98 13.51
C GLY A 97 6.70 2.84 13.29
N ARG A 98 6.30 3.04 12.03
CA ARG A 98 5.11 3.81 11.65
C ARG A 98 4.40 3.12 10.48
N PRO A 99 3.06 3.23 10.39
CA PRO A 99 2.32 2.69 9.26
C PRO A 99 2.75 3.39 7.95
N PRO A 100 2.60 2.71 6.81
CA PRO A 100 2.88 3.32 5.52
C PRO A 100 1.96 4.53 5.32
N GLU A 101 2.48 5.57 4.68
CA GLU A 101 1.63 6.67 4.22
C GLU A 101 0.62 6.09 3.23
N VAL A 102 -0.66 6.15 3.60
CA VAL A 102 -1.75 5.60 2.79
C VAL A 102 -1.94 6.54 1.61
N ARG A 103 -1.28 6.22 0.49
CA ARG A 103 -1.56 6.87 -0.78
C ARG A 103 -2.85 6.28 -1.33
N TYR A 104 -3.98 6.77 -0.85
CA TYR A 104 -5.26 6.56 -1.53
C TYR A 104 -5.10 7.12 -2.95
N ARG A 105 -5.01 6.23 -3.93
CA ARG A 105 -5.26 6.64 -5.32
C ARG A 105 -6.75 6.91 -5.38
N ASN A 106 -7.11 8.19 -5.41
CA ASN A 106 -8.47 8.58 -5.78
C ASN A 106 -8.75 7.93 -7.14
N VAL A 107 -9.75 7.07 -7.17
CA VAL A 107 -10.27 6.54 -8.42
C VAL A 107 -11.19 7.63 -8.94
N ASP A 108 -10.61 8.61 -9.64
CA ASP A 108 -11.35 9.79 -10.12
C ASP A 108 -12.42 9.42 -11.17
N SER A 109 -12.34 8.21 -11.75
CA SER A 109 -13.30 7.73 -12.74
C SER A 109 -13.41 6.20 -12.78
N VAL A 110 -14.61 5.71 -13.10
CA VAL A 110 -14.88 4.30 -13.41
C VAL A 110 -14.57 3.99 -14.86
N THR A 111 -14.18 2.74 -15.13
CA THR A 111 -13.96 2.31 -16.52
C THR A 111 -15.26 2.34 -17.33
N PRO A 112 -15.22 2.61 -18.66
CA PRO A 112 -16.43 2.63 -19.50
C PRO A 112 -17.22 1.31 -19.51
N ARG A 113 -16.55 0.18 -19.25
CA ARG A 113 -17.22 -1.12 -19.12
C ARG A 113 -18.05 -1.21 -17.85
N LEU A 114 -17.53 -0.69 -16.75
CA LEU A 114 -18.21 -0.68 -15.46
C LEU A 114 -19.37 0.34 -15.47
N GLN A 115 -19.21 1.49 -16.13
CA GLN A 115 -20.30 2.44 -16.35
C GLN A 115 -21.48 1.80 -17.09
N ARG A 116 -21.23 1.01 -18.14
CA ARG A 116 -22.31 0.29 -18.87
C ARG A 116 -23.09 -0.70 -18.01
N VAL A 117 -22.43 -1.35 -17.06
CA VAL A 117 -23.11 -2.23 -16.09
C VAL A 117 -24.00 -1.41 -15.16
N LEU A 118 -23.52 -0.25 -14.74
CA LEU A 118 -24.28 0.69 -13.90
C LEU A 118 -25.53 1.19 -14.64
N ASP A 119 -25.38 1.60 -15.91
CA ASP A 119 -26.47 2.09 -16.75
C ASP A 119 -27.52 0.99 -17.03
N ALA A 120 -27.10 -0.27 -17.13
CA ALA A 120 -27.99 -1.42 -17.35
C ALA A 120 -28.89 -1.74 -16.15
N LEU A 121 -28.65 -1.16 -14.97
CA LEU A 121 -29.48 -1.35 -13.79
C LEU A 121 -30.73 -0.45 -13.76
N ASP A 122 -30.96 0.41 -14.77
CA ASP A 122 -32.21 1.19 -14.92
C ASP A 122 -33.44 0.24 -14.95
N PRO A 123 -34.49 0.45 -14.13
CA PRO A 123 -34.82 1.64 -13.33
C PRO A 123 -34.33 1.68 -11.88
N SER A 124 -33.48 0.74 -11.46
CA SER A 124 -32.96 0.66 -10.09
C SER A 124 -31.78 1.64 -9.88
N PRO A 125 -31.81 2.48 -8.83
CA PRO A 125 -30.69 3.36 -8.51
C PRO A 125 -29.46 2.55 -8.09
N ALA A 126 -28.30 2.86 -8.65
CA ALA A 126 -27.04 2.18 -8.37
C ALA A 126 -25.87 3.16 -8.33
N ILE A 127 -24.92 2.91 -7.43
CA ILE A 127 -23.71 3.72 -7.23
C ILE A 127 -22.47 2.86 -7.05
N ILE A 128 -21.33 3.43 -7.38
CA ILE A 128 -20.02 2.83 -7.15
C ILE A 128 -19.28 3.69 -6.14
N LYS A 129 -18.72 3.04 -5.11
CA LYS A 129 -17.97 3.70 -4.04
C LYS A 129 -16.54 3.17 -3.94
N THR A 130 -15.63 4.01 -3.48
CA THR A 130 -14.29 3.60 -3.05
C THR A 130 -14.33 2.95 -1.67
N ALA A 131 -13.20 2.36 -1.26
CA ALA A 131 -13.02 1.85 0.11
C ALA A 131 -13.09 2.97 1.18
N THR A 132 -12.90 4.23 0.79
CA THR A 132 -13.05 5.43 1.63
C THR A 132 -14.47 5.98 1.66
N TRP A 133 -15.45 5.27 1.08
CA TRP A 133 -16.85 5.68 0.93
C TRP A 133 -17.11 6.85 -0.03
N ASP A 134 -16.13 7.23 -0.84
CA ASP A 134 -16.31 8.26 -1.86
C ASP A 134 -17.10 7.71 -3.05
N VAL A 135 -18.11 8.45 -3.50
CA VAL A 135 -18.91 8.08 -4.68
C VAL A 135 -18.15 8.46 -5.94
N VAL A 136 -17.88 7.48 -6.81
CA VAL A 136 -17.10 7.67 -8.04
C VAL A 136 -17.93 7.55 -9.32
N ALA A 137 -19.14 6.98 -9.24
CA ALA A 137 -20.10 6.91 -10.34
C ALA A 137 -21.51 6.57 -9.85
N TRP A 138 -22.52 6.94 -10.63
CA TRP A 138 -23.93 6.57 -10.45
C TRP A 138 -24.62 6.37 -11.81
N ASN A 139 -25.75 5.68 -11.85
CA ASN A 139 -26.60 5.60 -13.04
C ASN A 139 -27.70 6.68 -13.03
N PRO A 140 -28.07 7.23 -14.20
CA PRO A 140 -29.23 8.10 -14.32
C PRO A 140 -30.51 7.25 -14.34
N CYS A 141 -30.97 6.80 -13.17
CA CYS A 141 -32.19 6.00 -13.07
C CYS A 141 -33.46 6.84 -13.30
N ARG A 142 -34.40 6.32 -14.09
CA ARG A 142 -35.59 7.07 -14.56
C ARG A 142 -36.67 7.33 -13.49
N ARG A 143 -36.63 6.64 -12.33
CA ARG A 143 -37.61 6.78 -11.24
C ARG A 143 -37.07 7.64 -10.08
N GLY A 144 -37.23 8.96 -10.22
CA GLY A 144 -37.37 9.94 -9.12
C GLY A 144 -36.09 10.39 -8.40
N ASP A 145 -35.78 11.69 -8.48
CA ASP A 145 -34.92 12.55 -7.62
C ASP A 145 -33.52 12.09 -7.15
N VAL A 146 -33.09 10.85 -7.43
CA VAL A 146 -31.79 10.34 -6.98
C VAL A 146 -30.63 11.07 -7.67
N ASP A 147 -30.85 11.49 -8.90
CA ASP A 147 -29.87 12.24 -9.69
C ASP A 147 -29.56 13.61 -9.04
N ARG A 148 -30.54 14.26 -8.41
CA ARG A 148 -30.33 15.53 -7.67
C ARG A 148 -29.58 15.32 -6.36
N LEU A 149 -29.91 14.27 -5.61
CA LEU A 149 -29.24 13.95 -4.34
C LEU A 149 -27.78 13.56 -4.56
N PHE A 150 -27.50 12.79 -5.61
CA PHE A 150 -26.13 12.39 -5.95
C PHE A 150 -25.33 13.51 -6.62
N GLN A 151 -25.93 14.37 -7.46
CA GLN A 151 -25.25 15.58 -7.94
C GLN A 151 -24.87 16.54 -6.80
N ALA A 152 -25.71 16.69 -5.78
CA ALA A 152 -25.39 17.48 -4.60
C ALA A 152 -24.24 16.85 -3.79
N ALA A 153 -24.25 15.52 -3.60
CA ALA A 153 -23.18 14.79 -2.91
C ALA A 153 -21.85 14.79 -3.70
N ALA A 154 -21.89 14.66 -5.03
CA ALA A 154 -20.71 14.69 -5.90
C ALA A 154 -20.05 16.08 -5.93
N ARG A 155 -20.84 17.16 -5.93
CA ARG A 155 -20.33 18.54 -5.77
C ARG A 155 -19.67 18.76 -4.42
N ALA A 156 -20.22 18.17 -3.35
CA ALA A 156 -19.62 18.23 -2.03
C ALA A 156 -18.29 17.43 -1.95
N ALA A 157 -18.18 16.32 -2.68
CA ALA A 157 -16.96 15.50 -2.73
C ALA A 157 -15.81 16.14 -3.56
N GLN A 158 -16.13 17.01 -4.53
CA GLN A 158 -15.13 17.72 -5.34
C GLN A 158 -14.54 18.96 -4.66
N HIS A 159 -15.12 19.41 -3.55
CA HIS A 159 -14.51 20.40 -2.65
C HIS A 159 -13.88 19.67 -1.46
N PRO A 160 -12.57 19.35 -1.46
CA PRO A 160 -11.92 18.94 -0.23
C PRO A 160 -12.11 20.06 0.79
N ALA A 161 -12.62 19.71 1.98
CA ALA A 161 -12.73 20.65 3.08
C ALA A 161 -11.37 21.37 3.25
N PRO A 162 -11.36 22.71 3.40
CA PRO A 162 -10.11 23.44 3.50
C PRO A 162 -9.29 22.87 4.67
N ASP A 163 -8.01 22.64 4.41
CA ASP A 163 -7.05 22.10 5.36
C ASP A 163 -7.11 22.89 6.68
N VAL A 164 -7.65 22.25 7.72
CA VAL A 164 -7.83 22.84 9.06
C VAL A 164 -6.47 23.15 9.72
N ARG A 165 -5.34 22.77 9.10
CA ARG A 165 -3.99 23.13 9.59
C ARG A 165 -3.50 24.52 9.21
N GLN A 166 -4.17 25.27 8.31
CA GLN A 166 -3.69 26.61 7.92
C GLN A 166 -4.33 27.77 8.69
N SER A 167 -5.36 27.54 9.51
CA SER A 167 -6.09 28.61 10.22
C SER A 167 -5.50 28.99 11.60
N SER A 168 -4.43 28.33 12.06
CA SER A 168 -3.80 28.64 13.35
C SER A 168 -2.71 29.73 13.31
N ARG A 169 -2.36 30.26 12.12
CA ARG A 169 -1.32 31.30 11.98
C ARG A 169 -1.85 32.74 11.89
N ALA A 170 -3.17 32.96 11.90
CA ALA A 170 -3.77 34.29 11.69
C ALA A 170 -4.41 34.93 12.95
N ARG A 171 -4.20 34.40 14.17
CA ARG A 171 -4.72 34.99 15.42
C ARG A 171 -3.65 35.30 16.48
N ARG A 172 -2.48 35.75 16.05
CA ARG A 172 -1.48 36.43 16.92
C ARG A 172 -0.84 37.59 16.17
N ALA A 173 -1.66 38.55 15.77
CA ALA A 173 -1.27 39.91 15.41
C ALA A 173 -2.54 40.75 15.50
N GLY A 174 -2.80 41.25 16.70
CA GLY A 174 -3.97 42.03 17.09
C GLY A 174 -3.85 42.36 18.56
#